data_AF-A0A7C5GBQ8-F1
#
_entry.id   AF-A0A7C5GBQ8-F1
#
_cell.length_a   1.000
_cell.length_b   1.000
_cell.length_c   1.000
_cell.angle_alpha   90.00
_cell.angle_beta   90.00
_cell.angle_gamma   90.00
#
_symmetry.space_group_name_H-M   'P 1'
#
loop_
_entity.id
_entity.type
_entity.pdbx_description
1 polymer ?
#
loop_
_entity_poly.entity_id
_entity_poly.type
_entity_poly.pdbx_seq_one_letter_code
_entity_poly.pdbx_strand_id
1 'polypeptide(L)'
;FTILYNTNEGHKKIAEFMQEQWKTNLNINVNLQNQEWKTFLDTRSTSHDFDVARNGWVADYMDPSNFQELFLTGGGNNDGQYSNPKFDELIKKAATLPEGAERNKVQMDAEKIFAADQGMLPLYWYVNLDMIDLSKWDGWYPNPLGMHDWKFISKKK
;
A
#
# COMPACT_ATOMS: atom_id res chain seq x y z
N PHE A 1 16.36 -0.79 16.15
CA PHE A 1 15.90 -0.36 14.82
C PHE A 1 14.66 0.51 14.98
N THR A 2 14.29 1.25 13.95
CA THR A 2 13.28 2.32 14.01
C THR A 2 12.10 2.02 13.10
N ILE A 3 10.88 2.29 13.57
CA ILE A 3 9.68 2.38 12.74
C ILE A 3 9.53 3.84 12.27
N LEU A 4 9.73 4.05 10.98
CA LEU A 4 9.56 5.33 10.30
C LEU A 4 8.11 5.51 9.82
N TYR A 5 7.52 6.68 10.02
CA TYR A 5 6.20 7.03 9.50
C TYR A 5 6.09 8.51 9.14
N ASN A 6 5.15 8.88 8.27
CA ASN A 6 4.86 10.28 8.00
C ASN A 6 4.01 10.91 9.11
N THR A 7 4.27 12.17 9.43
CA THR A 7 3.62 12.92 10.52
C THR A 7 2.10 12.91 10.37
N ASN A 8 1.43 12.12 11.21
CA ASN A 8 -0.01 11.93 11.24
C ASN A 8 -0.39 11.21 12.55
N GLU A 9 -1.40 11.69 13.26
CA GLU A 9 -1.83 11.12 14.55
C GLU A 9 -2.35 9.68 14.44
N GLY A 10 -3.01 9.33 13.33
CA GLY A 10 -3.47 7.96 13.08
C GLY A 10 -2.30 7.00 12.86
N HIS A 11 -1.30 7.39 12.06
CA HIS A 11 -0.10 6.57 11.85
C HIS A 11 0.72 6.43 13.13
N LYS A 12 0.83 7.49 13.94
CA LYS A 12 1.52 7.45 15.23
C LYS A 12 0.90 6.40 16.15
N LYS A 13 -0.43 6.39 16.30
CA LYS A 13 -1.14 5.39 17.12
C LYS A 13 -0.87 3.96 16.66
N ILE A 14 -0.86 3.72 15.35
CA ILE A 14 -0.52 2.39 14.80
C ILE A 14 0.93 2.03 15.11
N ALA A 15 1.87 2.97 14.97
CA ALA A 15 3.28 2.74 15.25
C ALA A 15 3.55 2.45 16.74
N GLU A 16 2.89 3.17 17.65
CA GLU A 16 2.91 2.92 19.10
C GLU A 16 2.36 1.53 19.43
N PHE A 17 1.23 1.15 18.81
CA PHE A 17 0.67 -0.19 18.95
C PHE A 17 1.66 -1.27 18.48
N MET A 18 2.28 -1.10 17.30
CA MET A 18 3.28 -2.04 16.79
C MET A 18 4.50 -2.15 17.72
N GLN A 19 5.00 -1.02 18.24
CA GLN A 19 6.08 -0.99 19.22
C GLN A 19 5.75 -1.81 20.48
N GLU A 20 4.55 -1.62 21.04
CA GLU A 20 4.08 -2.36 22.21
C GLU A 20 3.93 -3.85 21.93
N GLN A 21 3.32 -4.22 20.80
CA GLN A 21 3.08 -5.62 20.44
C GLN A 21 4.39 -6.37 20.18
N TRP A 22 5.34 -5.74 19.50
CA TRP A 22 6.66 -6.33 19.27
C TRP A 22 7.47 -6.45 20.55
N LYS A 23 7.36 -5.48 21.47
CA LYS A 23 8.00 -5.61 22.78
C LYS A 23 7.39 -6.74 23.60
N THR A 24 6.07 -6.81 23.68
CA THR A 24 5.36 -7.74 24.57
C THR A 24 5.43 -9.18 24.06
N ASN A 25 5.21 -9.39 22.77
CA ASN A 25 5.08 -10.74 22.21
C ASN A 25 6.40 -11.31 21.68
N LEU A 26 7.34 -10.45 21.30
CA LEU A 26 8.61 -10.86 20.65
C LEU A 26 9.86 -10.39 21.40
N ASN A 27 9.71 -9.60 22.48
CA ASN A 27 10.81 -8.96 23.20
C ASN A 27 11.71 -8.07 22.32
N ILE A 28 11.15 -7.47 21.27
CA ILE A 28 11.86 -6.58 20.36
C ILE A 28 11.63 -5.12 20.81
N ASN A 29 12.72 -4.37 20.99
CA ASN A 29 12.64 -2.94 21.30
C ASN A 29 12.87 -2.14 20.01
N VAL A 30 11.94 -1.23 19.69
CA VAL A 30 12.04 -0.35 18.52
C VAL A 30 11.86 1.11 18.94
N ASN A 31 12.44 2.02 18.15
CA ASN A 31 12.18 3.45 18.27
C ASN A 31 11.11 3.88 17.26
N LEU A 32 10.45 5.00 17.52
CA LEU A 32 9.50 5.62 16.60
C LEU A 32 10.08 6.93 16.07
N GLN A 33 10.01 7.13 14.76
CA GLN A 33 10.47 8.37 14.11
C GLN A 33 9.43 8.84 13.11
N ASN A 34 9.08 10.13 13.17
CA ASN A 34 8.23 10.76 12.17
C ASN A 34 9.00 11.75 11.31
N GLN A 35 8.54 11.92 10.07
CA GLN A 35 9.04 12.93 9.13
C GLN A 35 7.87 13.69 8.47
N GLU A 36 8.13 14.89 7.95
CA GLU A 36 7.21 15.57 7.03
C GLU A 36 7.03 14.71 5.76
N TRP A 37 5.86 14.77 5.12
CA TRP A 37 5.49 13.89 4.02
C TRP A 37 6.52 13.82 2.90
N LYS A 38 7.05 14.96 2.44
CA LYS A 38 8.02 14.97 1.34
C LYS A 38 9.34 14.31 1.74
N THR A 39 9.85 14.61 2.94
CA THR A 39 11.06 13.98 3.48
C THR A 39 10.86 12.47 3.68
N PHE A 40 9.67 12.07 4.13
CA PHE A 40 9.30 10.67 4.31
C PHE A 40 9.29 9.88 3.00
N LEU A 41 8.71 10.45 1.95
CA LEU A 41 8.74 9.84 0.61
C LEU A 41 10.17 9.69 0.12
N ASP A 42 10.97 10.76 0.17
CA ASP A 42 12.36 10.72 -0.28
C ASP A 42 13.22 9.70 0.48
N THR A 43 13.03 9.61 1.80
CA THR A 43 13.71 8.63 2.64
C THR A 43 13.40 7.18 2.22
N ARG A 44 12.16 6.93 1.78
CA ARG A 44 11.71 5.60 1.37
C ARG A 44 12.10 5.24 -0.06
N SER A 45 11.86 6.14 -1.01
CA SER A 45 11.94 5.85 -2.45
C SER A 45 13.28 6.21 -3.07
N THR A 46 14.04 7.12 -2.46
CA THR A 46 15.32 7.61 -3.02
C THR A 46 16.50 7.08 -2.23
N SER A 47 16.55 7.34 -0.92
CA SER A 47 17.69 6.94 -0.09
C SER A 47 17.57 5.51 0.42
N HIS A 48 16.34 4.99 0.52
CA HIS A 48 16.00 3.72 1.17
C HIS A 48 16.56 3.62 2.60
N ASP A 49 16.70 4.76 3.29
CA ASP A 49 17.35 4.86 4.60
C ASP A 49 16.34 4.65 5.73
N PHE A 50 15.88 3.41 5.89
CA PHE A 50 14.96 3.02 6.95
C PHE A 50 15.12 1.54 7.31
N ASP A 51 14.84 1.18 8.57
CA ASP A 51 14.75 -0.23 8.98
C ASP A 51 13.37 -0.80 8.67
N VAL A 52 12.31 -0.11 9.14
CA VAL A 52 10.90 -0.42 8.86
C VAL A 52 10.20 0.89 8.59
N ALA A 53 9.44 0.99 7.50
CA ALA A 53 8.64 2.17 7.20
C ALA A 53 7.16 1.81 7.05
N ARG A 54 6.28 2.63 7.63
CA ARG A 54 4.83 2.55 7.37
C ARG A 54 4.61 2.71 5.87
N ASN A 55 3.72 1.91 5.28
CA ASN A 55 3.33 2.08 3.88
C ASN A 55 1.80 2.01 3.72
N GLY A 56 1.33 2.50 2.58
CA GLY A 56 -0.05 2.40 2.13
C GLY A 56 -0.08 2.61 0.62
N TRP A 57 -0.80 1.74 -0.08
CA TRP A 57 -1.02 1.84 -1.52
C TRP A 57 -2.51 1.89 -1.78
N VAL A 58 -2.92 2.79 -2.68
CA VAL A 58 -4.28 2.87 -3.20
C VAL A 58 -4.19 2.54 -4.68
N ALA A 59 -5.15 1.77 -5.17
CA ALA A 59 -5.13 1.34 -6.56
C ALA A 59 -5.26 2.55 -7.52
N ASP A 60 -4.28 2.75 -8.40
CA ASP A 60 -4.39 3.60 -9.60
C ASP A 60 -5.42 3.12 -10.64
N TYR A 61 -5.60 1.80 -10.79
CA TYR A 61 -6.57 1.15 -11.68
C TYR A 61 -7.06 -0.19 -11.11
N MET A 62 -8.22 -0.68 -11.59
CA MET A 62 -8.89 -1.87 -11.04
C MET A 62 -8.33 -3.19 -11.56
N ASP A 63 -7.07 -3.48 -11.26
CA ASP A 63 -6.44 -4.76 -11.59
C ASP A 63 -5.40 -5.17 -10.53
N PRO A 64 -5.23 -6.47 -10.21
CA PRO A 64 -4.24 -6.91 -9.22
C PRO A 64 -2.79 -6.50 -9.55
N SER A 65 -2.43 -6.38 -10.83
CA SER A 65 -1.10 -5.95 -11.28
C SER A 65 -0.66 -4.64 -10.62
N ASN A 66 -1.60 -3.74 -10.37
CA ASN A 66 -1.37 -2.46 -9.71
C ASN A 66 -0.68 -2.59 -8.33
N PHE A 67 -0.98 -3.64 -7.58
CA PHE A 67 -0.34 -3.91 -6.30
C PHE A 67 0.92 -4.75 -6.45
N GLN A 68 0.93 -5.71 -7.38
CA GLN A 68 2.02 -6.67 -7.52
C GLN A 68 3.27 -6.06 -8.19
N GLU A 69 3.07 -5.13 -9.13
CA GLU A 69 4.17 -4.49 -9.86
C GLU A 69 5.02 -3.57 -8.97
N LEU A 70 4.51 -3.16 -7.80
CA LEU A 70 5.25 -2.40 -6.79
C LEU A 70 6.52 -3.12 -6.35
N PHE A 71 6.51 -4.45 -6.37
CA PHE A 71 7.57 -5.28 -5.84
C PHE A 71 8.48 -5.87 -6.93
N LEU A 72 8.35 -5.41 -8.19
CA LEU A 72 9.30 -5.79 -9.22
C LEU A 72 10.70 -5.32 -8.85
N THR A 73 11.71 -6.19 -9.02
CA THR A 73 13.10 -5.84 -8.76
C THR A 73 13.51 -4.60 -9.57
N GLY A 74 14.01 -3.57 -8.89
CA GLY A 74 14.43 -2.30 -9.50
C GLY A 74 13.29 -1.37 -9.94
N GLY A 75 12.04 -1.67 -9.58
CA GLY A 75 10.89 -0.79 -9.80
C GLY A 75 10.95 0.47 -8.93
N GLY A 76 10.55 1.62 -9.48
CA GLY A 76 10.61 2.90 -8.76
C GLY A 76 9.69 3.03 -7.55
N ASN A 77 8.66 2.19 -7.45
CA ASN A 77 7.76 2.12 -6.29
C ASN A 77 8.17 1.03 -5.28
N ASN A 78 9.27 0.32 -5.54
CA ASN A 78 9.78 -0.77 -4.70
C ASN A 78 10.65 -0.22 -3.57
N ASP A 79 10.04 0.58 -2.69
CA ASP A 79 10.77 1.27 -1.61
C ASP A 79 11.51 0.30 -0.68
N GLY A 80 10.93 -0.88 -0.44
CA GLY A 80 11.50 -1.95 0.39
C GLY A 80 12.60 -2.77 -0.30
N GLN A 81 12.92 -2.44 -1.56
CA GLN A 81 13.92 -3.14 -2.38
C GLN A 81 13.74 -4.66 -2.42
N TYR A 82 12.49 -5.13 -2.41
CA TYR A 82 12.19 -6.55 -2.54
C TYR A 82 12.72 -7.07 -3.88
N SER A 83 13.33 -8.26 -3.87
CA SER A 83 13.86 -8.87 -5.08
C SER A 83 13.73 -10.38 -5.02
N ASN A 84 12.95 -10.93 -5.95
CA ASN A 84 12.85 -12.37 -6.14
C ASN A 84 12.69 -12.66 -7.64
N PRO A 85 13.66 -13.34 -8.28
CA PRO A 85 13.62 -13.61 -9.72
C PRO A 85 12.39 -14.40 -10.16
N LYS A 86 11.86 -15.30 -9.30
CA LYS A 86 10.68 -16.09 -9.64
C LYS A 86 9.41 -15.28 -9.55
N PHE A 87 9.31 -14.39 -8.56
CA PHE A 87 8.24 -13.40 -8.50
C PHE A 87 8.24 -12.53 -9.76
N ASP A 88 9.40 -11.96 -10.12
CA ASP A 88 9.55 -11.11 -11.31
C ASP A 88 9.14 -11.84 -12.61
N GLU A 89 9.54 -13.11 -12.76
CA GLU A 89 9.15 -13.94 -13.91
C GLU A 89 7.63 -14.10 -14.00
N LEU A 90 6.96 -14.40 -12.88
CA LEU A 90 5.52 -14.61 -12.85
C LEU A 90 4.74 -13.32 -13.12
N ILE A 91 5.15 -12.19 -12.54
CA ILE A 91 4.50 -10.89 -12.80
C ILE A 91 4.67 -10.50 -14.28
N LYS A 92 5.88 -10.65 -14.85
CA LYS A 92 6.12 -10.41 -16.27
C LYS A 92 5.32 -11.35 -17.17
N LYS A 93 5.13 -12.61 -16.77
CA LYS A 93 4.27 -13.57 -17.48
C LYS A 93 2.80 -13.17 -17.40
N ALA A 94 2.30 -12.76 -16.24
CA ALA A 94 0.91 -12.33 -16.08
C ALA A 94 0.58 -11.14 -16.99
N ALA A 95 1.55 -10.25 -17.25
CA ALA A 95 1.39 -9.12 -18.15
C ALA A 95 1.24 -9.49 -19.64
N THR A 96 1.61 -10.71 -20.05
CA THR A 96 1.44 -11.17 -21.45
C THR A 96 0.18 -12.00 -21.67
N LEU A 97 -0.52 -12.39 -20.60
CA LEU A 97 -1.72 -13.21 -20.65
C LEU A 97 -2.97 -12.33 -20.75
N PRO A 98 -4.01 -12.75 -21.50
CA PRO A 98 -5.31 -12.09 -21.45
C PRO A 98 -5.97 -12.30 -20.08
N GLU A 99 -6.95 -11.46 -19.77
CA GLU A 99 -7.78 -11.64 -18.58
C GLU A 99 -8.44 -13.03 -18.59
N GLY A 100 -8.34 -13.74 -17.46
CA GLY A 100 -8.92 -15.07 -17.34
C GLY A 100 -8.24 -15.93 -16.27
N ALA A 101 -8.71 -17.17 -16.17
CA ALA A 101 -8.29 -18.10 -15.13
C ALA A 101 -6.78 -18.39 -15.12
N GLU A 102 -6.14 -18.44 -16.28
CA GLU A 102 -4.69 -18.66 -16.37
C GLU A 102 -3.90 -17.48 -15.79
N ARG A 103 -4.24 -16.26 -16.19
CA ARG A 103 -3.62 -15.03 -15.65
C ARG A 103 -3.80 -14.95 -14.15
N ASN A 104 -5.01 -15.17 -13.65
CA ASN A 104 -5.32 -15.12 -12.22
C ASN A 104 -4.50 -16.17 -11.46
N LYS A 105 -4.34 -17.38 -12.00
CA LYS A 105 -3.49 -18.42 -11.39
C LYS A 105 -2.04 -17.97 -11.28
N VAL A 106 -1.48 -17.38 -12.35
CA VAL A 106 -0.10 -16.88 -12.36
C VAL A 106 0.09 -15.76 -11.32
N GLN A 107 -0.84 -14.81 -11.25
CA GLN A 107 -0.81 -13.74 -10.25
C GLN A 107 -0.92 -14.29 -8.81
N MET A 108 -1.79 -15.28 -8.57
CA MET A 108 -1.89 -15.94 -7.26
C MET A 108 -0.62 -16.70 -6.88
N ASP A 109 0.05 -17.33 -7.84
CA ASP A 109 1.30 -18.04 -7.56
C ASP A 109 2.44 -17.06 -7.25
N ALA A 110 2.47 -15.86 -7.87
CA ALA A 110 3.38 -14.79 -7.50
C ALA A 110 3.10 -14.26 -6.07
N GLU A 111 1.83 -14.04 -5.73
CA GLU A 111 1.41 -13.57 -4.41
C GLU A 111 1.85 -14.54 -3.29
N LYS A 112 1.75 -15.85 -3.53
CA LYS A 112 2.20 -16.87 -2.57
C LYS A 112 3.69 -16.79 -2.29
N ILE A 113 4.51 -16.53 -3.32
CA ILE A 113 5.95 -16.35 -3.15
C ILE A 113 6.19 -15.11 -2.29
N PHE A 114 5.59 -13.98 -2.65
CA PHE A 114 5.75 -12.73 -1.93
C PHE A 114 5.33 -12.83 -0.45
N ALA A 115 4.21 -13.52 -0.18
CA ALA A 115 3.72 -13.77 1.17
C ALA A 115 4.64 -14.71 1.96
N ALA A 116 5.18 -15.76 1.32
CA ALA A 116 6.12 -16.69 1.95
C ALA A 116 7.47 -16.02 2.28
N ASP A 117 7.92 -15.10 1.42
CA ASP A 117 9.13 -14.31 1.63
C ASP A 117 8.95 -13.21 2.68
N GLN A 118 7.70 -12.96 3.12
CA GLN A 118 7.35 -11.87 4.03
C GLN A 118 7.85 -10.50 3.53
N GLY A 119 7.76 -10.27 2.22
CA GLY A 119 8.28 -9.05 1.57
C GLY A 119 7.66 -7.74 2.08
N MET A 120 6.51 -7.82 2.76
CA MET A 120 5.97 -6.75 3.59
C MET A 120 5.21 -7.33 4.80
N LEU A 121 4.76 -6.46 5.69
CA LEU A 121 3.86 -6.79 6.81
C LEU A 121 2.46 -6.19 6.56
N PRO A 122 1.49 -6.97 6.02
CA PRO A 122 0.13 -6.48 5.82
C PRO A 122 -0.57 -6.23 7.16
N LEU A 123 -1.26 -5.09 7.28
CA LEU A 123 -2.00 -4.74 8.51
C LEU A 123 -3.53 -4.71 8.30
N TYR A 124 -4.02 -3.98 7.30
CA TYR A 124 -5.44 -3.85 7.02
C TYR A 124 -5.69 -3.34 5.59
N TRP A 125 -6.93 -3.49 5.13
CA TRP A 125 -7.44 -2.88 3.90
C TRP A 125 -8.11 -1.54 4.23
N TYR A 126 -7.82 -0.50 3.46
CA TYR A 126 -8.43 0.83 3.67
C TYR A 126 -9.94 0.80 3.42
N VAL A 127 -10.65 1.66 4.15
CA VAL A 127 -12.04 2.02 3.88
C VAL A 127 -12.11 3.52 3.58
N ASN A 128 -12.96 3.91 2.65
CA ASN A 128 -13.26 5.31 2.38
C ASN A 128 -14.32 5.79 3.37
N LEU A 129 -13.99 6.85 4.12
CA LEU A 129 -14.86 7.46 5.12
C LEU A 129 -15.17 8.90 4.69
N ASP A 130 -16.32 9.06 4.04
CA ASP A 130 -16.75 10.35 3.50
C ASP A 130 -18.00 10.86 4.23
N MET A 131 -18.00 12.17 4.52
CA MET A 131 -19.16 12.85 5.11
C MET A 131 -19.76 13.81 4.07
N ILE A 132 -20.84 13.38 3.42
CA ILE A 132 -21.54 14.18 2.41
C ILE A 132 -23.04 14.23 2.67
N ASP A 133 -23.60 15.44 2.55
CA ASP A 133 -25.04 15.66 2.62
C ASP A 133 -25.68 15.36 1.26
N LEU A 134 -26.08 14.09 1.06
CA LEU A 134 -26.75 13.62 -0.16
C LEU A 134 -28.14 14.23 -0.35
N SER A 135 -28.68 14.98 0.62
CA SER A 135 -29.90 15.77 0.40
C SER A 135 -29.62 17.08 -0.35
N LYS A 136 -28.38 17.58 -0.29
CA LYS A 136 -27.95 18.84 -0.93
C LYS A 136 -27.12 18.64 -2.19
N TRP A 137 -26.36 17.56 -2.26
CA TRP A 137 -25.39 17.31 -3.33
C TRP A 137 -25.79 16.10 -4.17
N ASP A 138 -25.63 16.23 -5.48
CA ASP A 138 -25.82 15.16 -6.47
C ASP A 138 -24.49 14.78 -7.12
N GLY A 139 -24.45 13.61 -7.75
CA GLY A 139 -23.27 13.08 -8.46
C GLY A 139 -22.21 12.41 -7.58
N TRP A 140 -22.41 12.39 -6.26
CA TRP A 140 -21.60 11.60 -5.35
C TRP A 140 -22.16 10.18 -5.18
N TYR A 141 -21.32 9.17 -5.37
CA TYR A 141 -21.62 7.76 -5.08
C TYR A 141 -20.33 7.02 -4.70
N PRO A 142 -20.41 6.02 -3.81
CA PRO A 142 -19.25 5.22 -3.44
C PRO A 142 -18.73 4.43 -4.63
N ASN A 143 -17.41 4.32 -4.76
CA ASN A 143 -16.76 3.51 -5.79
C ASN A 143 -15.47 2.87 -5.26
N PRO A 144 -15.00 1.76 -5.89
CA PRO A 144 -13.83 1.02 -5.41
C PRO A 144 -12.53 1.82 -5.31
N LEU A 145 -12.37 2.86 -6.15
CA LEU A 145 -11.18 3.72 -6.16
C LEU A 145 -11.30 4.93 -5.24
N GLY A 146 -12.46 5.18 -4.64
CA GLY A 146 -12.72 6.40 -3.85
C GLY A 146 -12.58 7.70 -4.65
N MET A 147 -12.70 7.64 -5.98
CA MET A 147 -12.49 8.80 -6.85
C MET A 147 -13.81 9.52 -7.11
N HIS A 148 -13.84 10.82 -6.84
CA HIS A 148 -15.03 11.65 -7.02
C HIS A 148 -14.67 12.90 -7.83
N ASP A 149 -14.91 12.86 -9.16
CA ASP A 149 -14.57 13.96 -10.06
C ASP A 149 -15.56 15.13 -9.89
N TRP A 150 -15.03 16.28 -9.51
CA TRP A 150 -15.78 17.50 -9.19
C TRP A 150 -16.71 17.95 -10.32
N LYS A 151 -16.38 17.63 -11.58
CA LYS A 151 -17.23 17.98 -12.73
C LYS A 151 -18.61 17.31 -12.70
N PHE A 152 -18.76 16.22 -11.96
CA PHE A 152 -20.02 15.51 -11.79
C PHE A 152 -20.75 15.87 -10.50
N ILE A 153 -20.10 16.58 -9.57
CA ILE A 153 -20.71 16.99 -8.30
C ILE A 153 -21.44 18.32 -8.51
N SER A 154 -22.71 18.37 -8.14
CA SER A 154 -23.51 19.60 -8.24
C SER A 154 -24.50 19.74 -7.09
N LYS A 155 -24.91 20.98 -6.81
CA LYS A 155 -25.96 21.25 -5.83
C LYS A 155 -27.31 20.87 -6.44
N LYS A 156 -28.13 20.12 -5.70
CA LYS A 156 -29.51 19.81 -6.08
C LYS A 156 -30.32 21.10 -6.21
N LYS A 157 -31.15 21.18 -7.26
CA LYS A 157 -32.06 22.30 -7.51
C LYS A 157 -33.26 22.25 -6.57
#